data_AF-A0A0D6E2Z7-F1
#
_entry.id   AF-A0A0D6E2Z7-F1
#
_cell.length_a   1.000
_cell.length_b   1.000
_cell.length_c   1.000
_cell.angle_alpha   90.00
_cell.angle_beta   90.00
_cell.angle_gamma   90.00
#
_symmetry.space_group_name_H-M   'P 1'
#
loop_
_entity.id
_entity.type
_entity.pdbx_description
1 polymer ?
#
loop_
_entity_poly.entity_id
_entity_poly.type
_entity_poly.pdbx_seq_one_letter_code
_entity_poly.pdbx_strand_id
1 'polypeptide(L)'
;MTLETGQGRILRFDQDVASVFVANPEVADVQVVSSGVIYLFGKQAGDTNLIALGADEQSQASLRLQIRDDNALASQALRDIDGDSQIRLRMAGNQLVAEGSSPTVESAMATQSTLDAQAPAGGSINRSSYDGATQINIRVRFAEVARDELLSYGVSWNTLINNGSFSFGVLTSNIAPSPIGGGTDSIDGLLQALQQNNLLQILAEPNITTVSGQTASFLAGGEIPIPVPVNSELVGIEYKQFGVSLLSTPTLLPNGRISMEVRPEVSSIASDSVRIGGYDVPSLQVRRADTVVEVGSGQTFAIAGLFQRQASNQIERIPLLGDIPILGNLFRSRRFQRNETELVILITPYLVAPSSAPTPRMPLDRAQVSRNPQLEDDPFGFYLQ
;
A
#
# COMPACT_ATOMS: atom_id res chain seq x y z
N MET A 1 50.57 18.73 -2.81
CA MET A 1 50.60 17.35 -2.28
C MET A 1 49.19 16.93 -1.93
N THR A 2 48.78 15.73 -2.31
CA THR A 2 47.47 15.17 -1.99
C THR A 2 47.59 14.20 -0.82
N LEU A 3 46.65 14.26 0.12
CA LEU A 3 46.49 13.34 1.24
C LEU A 3 45.00 12.96 1.34
N GLU A 4 44.67 11.83 1.94
CA GLU A 4 43.27 11.43 2.16
C GLU A 4 42.85 11.75 3.59
N THR A 5 41.54 11.93 3.79
CA THR A 5 40.96 12.19 5.12
C THR A 5 41.24 10.99 6.03
N GLY A 6 41.82 11.25 7.21
CA GLY A 6 42.20 10.20 8.18
C GLY A 6 43.55 9.52 7.92
N GLN A 7 44.27 9.89 6.85
CA GLN A 7 45.63 9.41 6.61
C GLN A 7 46.67 10.37 7.20
N GLY A 8 47.82 9.80 7.59
CA GLY A 8 48.97 10.57 8.01
C GLY A 8 50.24 10.18 7.26
N ARG A 9 51.11 11.16 7.05
CA ARG A 9 52.35 11.00 6.30
C ARG A 9 53.49 11.76 6.95
N ILE A 10 54.64 11.10 7.02
CA ILE A 10 55.87 11.73 7.51
C ILE A 10 56.50 12.53 6.38
N LEU A 11 56.84 13.78 6.67
CA LEU A 11 57.64 14.64 5.80
C LEU A 11 58.99 14.88 6.47
N ARG A 12 60.04 14.78 5.66
CA ARG A 12 61.42 15.02 6.06
C ARG A 12 61.91 16.26 5.34
N PHE A 13 62.56 17.16 6.06
CA PHE A 13 63.19 18.35 5.53
C PHE A 13 64.71 18.18 5.56
N ASP A 14 65.38 18.74 4.56
CA ASP A 14 66.85 18.66 4.44
C ASP A 14 67.57 19.61 5.43
N GLN A 15 66.82 20.50 6.09
CA GLN A 15 67.31 21.45 7.09
C GLN A 15 66.44 21.39 8.34
N ASP A 16 67.02 21.78 9.49
CA ASP A 16 66.31 21.80 10.76
C ASP A 16 65.18 22.84 10.75
N VAL A 17 63.98 22.37 11.08
CA VAL A 17 62.78 23.20 11.16
C VAL A 17 62.47 23.49 12.61
N ALA A 18 62.37 24.78 12.96
CA ALA A 18 62.12 25.24 14.33
C ALA A 18 60.63 25.27 14.66
N SER A 19 59.77 25.60 13.69
CA SER A 19 58.32 25.60 13.88
C SER A 19 57.57 25.30 12.58
N VAL A 20 56.41 24.65 12.71
CA VAL A 20 55.54 24.31 11.58
C VAL A 20 54.11 24.65 11.91
N PHE A 21 53.43 25.28 10.95
CA PHE A 21 52.03 25.67 11.10
C PHE A 21 51.24 25.29 9.87
N VAL A 22 49.98 24.90 10.08
CA VAL A 22 49.00 24.66 9.03
C VAL A 22 48.03 25.84 9.01
N ALA A 23 47.76 26.38 7.81
CA ALA A 23 46.91 27.56 7.65
C ALA A 23 45.48 27.33 8.16
N ASN A 24 44.94 26.12 7.98
CA ASN A 24 43.67 25.70 8.55
C ASN A 24 43.83 24.38 9.35
N PRO A 25 43.82 24.43 10.71
CA PRO A 25 43.97 23.26 11.58
C PRO A 25 42.73 22.35 11.65
N GLU A 26 41.58 22.79 11.11
CA GLU A 26 40.41 21.94 10.94
C GLU A 26 40.61 20.94 9.80
N VAL A 27 41.38 21.34 8.77
CA VAL A 27 41.63 20.57 7.55
C VAL A 27 42.78 19.59 7.72
N ALA A 28 43.90 20.01 8.31
CA ALA A 28 45.03 19.13 8.63
C ALA A 28 45.73 19.56 9.92
N ASP A 29 46.33 18.58 10.60
CA ASP A 29 47.11 18.79 11.81
C ASP A 29 48.55 18.30 11.60
N VAL A 30 49.48 18.88 12.34
CA VAL A 30 50.91 18.62 12.18
C VAL A 30 51.59 18.49 13.53
N GLN A 31 52.41 17.46 13.67
CA GLN A 31 53.21 17.23 14.87
C GLN A 31 54.68 17.12 14.49
N VAL A 32 55.53 17.90 15.17
CA VAL A 32 56.98 17.81 15.01
C VAL A 32 57.48 16.62 15.81
N VAL A 33 58.14 15.69 15.14
CA VAL A 33 58.69 14.47 15.75
C VAL A 33 60.15 14.68 16.16
N SER A 34 60.94 15.35 15.32
CA SER A 34 62.32 15.75 15.59
C SER A 34 62.70 16.97 14.72
N SER A 35 63.89 17.55 14.93
CA SER A 35 64.39 18.63 14.07
C SER A 35 64.51 18.10 12.62
N GLY A 36 63.66 18.60 11.73
CA GLY A 36 63.57 18.17 10.33
C GLY A 36 62.60 17.02 10.01
N VAL A 37 61.87 16.44 10.98
CA VAL A 37 60.85 15.41 10.71
C VAL A 37 59.51 15.80 11.30
N ILE A 38 58.50 15.87 10.44
CA ILE A 38 57.12 16.16 10.84
C ILE A 38 56.17 15.05 10.43
N TYR A 39 55.16 14.82 11.27
CA TYR A 39 54.03 13.97 10.96
C TYR A 39 52.83 14.86 10.61
N LEU A 40 52.35 14.74 9.38
CA LEU A 40 51.17 15.44 8.89
C LEU A 40 49.98 14.50 8.91
N PHE A 41 48.83 14.95 9.41
CA PHE A 41 47.59 14.18 9.47
C PHE A 41 46.41 14.95 8.86
N GLY A 42 45.72 14.36 7.89
CA GLY A 42 44.54 14.96 7.27
C GLY A 42 43.29 14.74 8.12
N LYS A 43 42.62 15.81 8.55
CA LYS A 43 41.45 15.75 9.43
C LYS A 43 40.13 15.87 8.67
N GLN A 44 40.06 16.77 7.70
CA GLN A 44 38.86 17.03 6.90
C GLN A 44 39.22 17.34 5.45
N ALA A 45 38.31 17.04 4.52
CA ALA A 45 38.49 17.32 3.11
C ALA A 45 38.54 18.84 2.85
N GLY A 46 39.53 19.28 2.08
CA GLY A 46 39.77 20.70 1.81
C GLY A 46 41.21 20.99 1.39
N ASP A 47 41.45 22.23 1.00
CA ASP A 47 42.79 22.72 0.67
C ASP A 47 43.36 23.52 1.85
N THR A 48 44.61 23.28 2.20
CA THR A 48 45.33 24.05 3.23
C THR A 48 46.81 24.17 2.86
N ASN A 49 47.53 25.08 3.50
CA ASN A 49 48.97 25.25 3.29
C ASN A 49 49.71 24.89 4.57
N LEU A 50 50.82 24.18 4.40
CA LEU A 50 51.78 23.91 5.45
C LEU A 50 52.99 24.82 5.25
N ILE A 51 53.35 25.54 6.31
CA ILE A 51 54.48 26.46 6.32
C ILE A 51 55.44 26.01 7.41
N ALA A 52 56.70 25.81 7.02
CA ALA A 52 57.79 25.42 7.91
C ALA A 52 58.81 26.56 8.01
N LEU A 53 59.13 26.97 9.23
CA LEU A 53 60.07 28.05 9.54
C LEU A 53 61.35 27.50 10.18
N GLY A 54 62.49 28.07 9.78
CA GLY A 54 63.80 27.79 10.38
C GLY A 54 64.01 28.55 11.69
N ALA A 55 65.15 28.31 12.35
CA ALA A 55 65.53 29.04 13.57
C ALA A 55 65.81 30.54 13.31
N ASP A 56 65.99 30.92 12.05
CA ASP A 56 66.17 32.28 11.54
C ASP A 56 64.85 33.00 11.20
N GLU A 57 63.71 32.39 11.56
CA GLU A 57 62.34 32.86 11.25
C GLU A 57 62.06 32.99 9.74
N GLN A 58 62.94 32.48 8.88
CA GLN A 58 62.71 32.43 7.44
C GLN A 58 61.87 31.20 7.08
N SER A 59 60.99 31.37 6.08
CA SER A 59 60.18 30.27 5.53
C SER A 59 61.07 29.31 4.76
N GLN A 60 61.36 28.16 5.36
CA GLN A 60 62.19 27.10 4.78
C GLN A 60 61.41 26.28 3.75
N ALA A 61 60.09 26.09 3.95
CA ALA A 61 59.24 25.42 2.97
C ALA A 61 57.77 25.86 3.10
N SER A 62 57.09 25.98 1.95
CA SER A 62 55.65 26.19 1.86
C SER A 62 55.04 25.17 0.90
N LEU A 63 54.21 24.26 1.42
CA LEU A 63 53.60 23.19 0.66
C LEU A 63 52.08 23.32 0.66
N ARG A 64 51.47 23.30 -0.54
CA ARG A 64 50.01 23.19 -0.66
C ARG A 64 49.57 21.75 -0.44
N LEU A 65 48.67 21.56 0.52
CA LEU A 65 48.05 20.30 0.89
C LEU A 65 46.62 20.28 0.36
N GLN A 66 46.26 19.21 -0.34
CA GLN A 66 44.89 18.94 -0.77
C GLN A 66 44.43 17.66 -0.10
N ILE A 67 43.49 17.75 0.84
CA ILE A 67 42.89 16.58 1.47
C ILE A 67 41.62 16.21 0.71
N ARG A 68 41.62 15.02 0.11
CA ARG A 68 40.46 14.50 -0.63
C ARG A 68 39.67 13.52 0.23
N ASP A 69 38.38 13.41 -0.10
CA ASP A 69 37.50 12.38 0.43
C ASP A 69 37.40 11.25 -0.62
N ASP A 70 37.92 10.08 -0.29
CA ASP A 70 38.00 8.92 -1.21
C ASP A 70 36.61 8.33 -1.50
N ASN A 71 35.61 8.63 -0.66
CA ASN A 71 34.28 8.05 -0.75
C ASN A 71 33.33 8.77 -1.72
N ALA A 72 33.77 9.84 -2.37
CA ALA A 72 32.93 10.61 -3.29
C ALA A 72 32.40 9.74 -4.45
N LEU A 73 33.25 8.87 -5.02
CA LEU A 73 32.88 8.00 -6.13
C LEU A 73 31.95 6.85 -5.70
N ALA A 74 32.24 6.24 -4.55
CA ALA A 74 31.44 5.16 -3.97
C ALA A 74 30.03 5.65 -3.56
N SER A 75 29.96 6.80 -2.92
CA SER A 75 28.70 7.43 -2.51
C SER A 75 27.90 8.01 -3.67
N GLN A 76 28.52 8.21 -4.83
CA GLN A 76 27.84 8.62 -6.06
C GLN A 76 27.24 7.41 -6.80
N ALA A 77 27.99 6.30 -6.88
CA ALA A 77 27.49 5.04 -7.44
C ALA A 77 26.25 4.50 -6.71
N LEU A 78 26.19 4.60 -5.38
CA LEU A 78 25.01 4.20 -4.61
C LEU A 78 23.79 5.08 -4.86
N ARG A 79 23.99 6.40 -5.01
CA ARG A 79 22.91 7.35 -5.30
C ARG A 79 22.29 7.13 -6.67
N ASP A 80 23.06 6.61 -7.62
CA ASP A 80 22.56 6.28 -8.97
C ASP A 80 21.72 4.98 -8.99
N ILE A 81 21.92 4.07 -8.02
CA ILE A 81 21.19 2.80 -7.92
C ILE A 81 19.84 2.99 -7.20
N ASP A 82 19.84 3.72 -6.08
CA ASP A 82 18.62 4.00 -5.31
C ASP A 82 18.70 5.39 -4.66
N GLY A 83 18.02 6.35 -5.29
CA GLY A 83 18.00 7.76 -4.87
C GLY A 83 17.29 8.02 -3.53
N ASP A 84 16.54 7.05 -3.00
CA ASP A 84 15.83 7.16 -1.72
C ASP A 84 16.59 6.48 -0.56
N SER A 85 17.66 5.75 -0.87
CA SER A 85 18.49 5.09 0.15
C SER A 85 19.26 6.13 0.98
N GLN A 86 19.06 6.12 2.31
CA GLN A 86 19.80 7.00 3.24
C GLN A 86 21.15 6.42 3.66
N ILE A 87 21.78 5.64 2.77
CA ILE A 87 23.00 4.91 3.06
C ILE A 87 24.20 5.82 2.84
N ARG A 88 25.02 5.97 3.87
CA ARG A 88 26.25 6.74 3.87
C ARG A 88 27.44 5.79 3.97
N LEU A 89 28.39 5.94 3.06
CA LEU A 89 29.66 5.23 3.11
C LEU A 89 30.71 6.08 3.79
N ARG A 90 31.39 5.53 4.80
CA ARG A 90 32.45 6.21 5.55
C ARG A 90 33.66 5.29 5.69
N MET A 91 34.85 5.86 5.57
CA MET A 91 36.09 5.15 5.88
C MET A 91 36.36 5.21 7.39
N ALA A 92 36.55 4.04 8.00
CA ALA A 92 36.95 3.90 9.40
C ALA A 92 38.30 3.17 9.44
N GLY A 93 39.40 3.92 9.45
CA GLY A 93 40.74 3.36 9.31
C GLY A 93 40.95 2.80 7.89
N ASN A 94 41.22 1.49 7.78
CA ASN A 94 41.37 0.79 6.50
C ASN A 94 40.12 -0.03 6.11
N GLN A 95 38.98 0.27 6.73
CA GLN A 95 37.71 -0.42 6.49
C GLN A 95 36.65 0.53 5.95
N LEU A 96 35.94 0.10 4.92
CA LEU A 96 34.80 0.84 4.37
C LEU A 96 33.52 0.44 5.13
N VAL A 97 32.85 1.42 5.74
CA VAL A 97 31.67 1.19 6.57
C VAL A 97 30.44 1.81 5.90
N ALA A 98 29.39 1.01 5.68
CA ALA A 98 28.07 1.54 5.31
C ALA A 98 27.21 1.73 6.55
N GLU A 99 26.62 2.92 6.71
CA GLU A 99 25.71 3.25 7.81
C GLU A 99 24.45 3.90 7.23
N GLY A 100 23.27 3.52 7.72
CA GLY A 100 21.99 4.08 7.25
C GLY A 100 20.91 3.01 7.11
N SER A 101 19.75 3.38 6.58
CA SER A 101 18.63 2.47 6.35
C SER A 101 18.29 2.36 4.86
N SER A 102 18.00 1.14 4.42
CA SER A 102 17.49 0.84 3.08
C SER A 102 16.01 0.49 3.13
N PRO A 103 15.16 1.04 2.23
CA PRO A 103 13.73 0.71 2.17
C PRO A 103 13.45 -0.62 1.45
N THR A 104 14.39 -1.14 0.66
CA THR A 104 14.21 -2.38 -0.13
C THR A 104 15.33 -3.39 0.13
N VAL A 105 15.02 -4.70 0.00
CA VAL A 105 16.06 -5.75 0.07
C VAL A 105 17.07 -5.57 -1.06
N GLU A 106 16.62 -5.11 -2.22
CA GLU A 106 17.45 -4.89 -3.40
C GLU A 106 18.53 -3.83 -3.17
N SER A 107 18.17 -2.69 -2.56
CA SER A 107 19.14 -1.63 -2.21
C SER A 107 20.11 -2.07 -1.12
N ALA A 108 19.67 -2.89 -0.16
CA ALA A 108 20.55 -3.49 0.83
C ALA A 108 21.57 -4.46 0.20
N MET A 109 21.15 -5.27 -0.77
CA MET A 109 22.04 -6.16 -1.54
C MET A 109 23.00 -5.37 -2.42
N ALA A 110 22.51 -4.31 -3.10
CA ALA A 110 23.34 -3.42 -3.90
C ALA A 110 24.42 -2.76 -3.03
N THR A 111 24.06 -2.29 -1.84
CA THR A 111 25.01 -1.74 -0.85
C THR A 111 26.08 -2.75 -0.48
N GLN A 112 25.70 -4.00 -0.19
CA GLN A 112 26.67 -5.05 0.11
C GLN A 112 27.62 -5.31 -1.07
N SER A 113 27.09 -5.40 -2.29
CA SER A 113 27.93 -5.61 -3.49
C SER A 113 28.89 -4.45 -3.75
N THR A 114 28.46 -3.21 -3.48
CA THR A 114 29.28 -2.00 -3.65
C THR A 114 30.39 -1.95 -2.61
N LEU A 115 30.07 -2.28 -1.36
CA LEU A 115 31.04 -2.45 -0.28
C LEU A 115 32.10 -3.50 -0.63
N ASP A 116 31.69 -4.65 -1.17
CA ASP A 116 32.62 -5.73 -1.52
C ASP A 116 33.50 -5.37 -2.73
N ALA A 117 32.98 -4.61 -3.69
CA ALA A 117 33.72 -4.17 -4.87
C ALA A 117 34.72 -3.03 -4.57
N GLN A 118 34.45 -2.19 -3.57
CA GLN A 118 35.25 -1.01 -3.23
C GLN A 118 35.98 -1.13 -1.89
N ALA A 119 35.91 -2.28 -1.22
CA ALA A 119 36.60 -2.52 0.03
C ALA A 119 38.13 -2.38 -0.13
N PRO A 120 38.80 -1.58 0.72
CA PRO A 120 40.26 -1.61 0.84
C PRO A 120 40.74 -2.96 1.38
N ALA A 121 42.07 -3.17 1.44
CA ALA A 121 42.67 -4.40 1.97
C ALA A 121 42.27 -4.75 3.42
N GLY A 122 41.71 -3.79 4.18
CA GLY A 122 41.21 -4.00 5.54
C GLY A 122 39.78 -4.55 5.61
N GLY A 123 39.08 -4.65 4.47
CA GLY A 123 37.72 -5.18 4.35
C GLY A 123 36.62 -4.12 4.42
N SER A 124 35.37 -4.57 4.40
CA SER A 124 34.17 -3.75 4.55
C SER A 124 33.36 -4.17 5.78
N ILE A 125 32.65 -3.21 6.38
CA ILE A 125 31.68 -3.48 7.45
C ILE A 125 30.34 -2.88 7.02
N ASN A 126 29.35 -3.74 6.80
CA ASN A 126 28.00 -3.29 6.56
C ASN A 126 27.25 -3.12 7.89
N ARG A 127 26.98 -1.87 8.27
CA ARG A 127 26.11 -1.52 9.40
C ARG A 127 24.80 -0.89 8.93
N SER A 128 24.46 -1.04 7.65
CA SER A 128 23.16 -0.61 7.15
C SER A 128 22.06 -1.53 7.69
N SER A 129 20.92 -0.96 8.05
CA SER A 129 19.72 -1.70 8.45
C SER A 129 18.72 -1.72 7.31
N TYR A 130 17.91 -2.76 7.25
CA TYR A 130 16.81 -2.86 6.32
C TYR A 130 15.50 -2.61 7.07
N ASP A 131 14.66 -1.68 6.60
CA ASP A 131 13.42 -1.30 7.31
C ASP A 131 12.27 -2.31 7.13
N GLY A 132 12.55 -3.48 6.56
CA GLY A 132 11.53 -4.46 6.22
C GLY A 132 10.82 -4.10 4.91
N ALA A 133 10.21 -5.10 4.28
CA ALA A 133 9.47 -4.84 3.06
C ALA A 133 8.15 -4.18 3.44
N THR A 134 7.84 -3.04 2.83
CA THR A 134 6.54 -2.39 3.05
C THR A 134 5.43 -3.34 2.63
N GLN A 135 4.58 -3.72 3.59
CA GLN A 135 3.43 -4.57 3.34
C GLN A 135 2.18 -3.73 3.13
N ILE A 136 1.34 -4.19 2.22
CA ILE A 136 0.08 -3.56 1.86
C ILE A 136 -1.02 -4.60 2.03
N ASN A 137 -1.97 -4.33 2.92
CA ASN A 137 -3.21 -5.09 3.04
C ASN A 137 -4.26 -4.50 2.11
N ILE A 138 -4.88 -5.32 1.28
CA ILE A 138 -5.95 -4.93 0.36
C ILE A 138 -7.24 -5.57 0.85
N ARG A 139 -8.27 -4.75 1.01
CA ARG A 139 -9.64 -5.20 1.28
C ARG A 139 -10.54 -4.82 0.10
N VAL A 140 -11.27 -5.78 -0.43
CA VAL A 140 -12.32 -5.52 -1.43
C VAL A 140 -13.67 -5.84 -0.82
N ARG A 141 -14.71 -5.10 -1.19
CA ARG A 141 -16.10 -5.35 -0.80
C ARG A 141 -16.98 -5.41 -2.03
N PHE A 142 -17.78 -6.46 -2.14
CA PHE A 142 -18.85 -6.58 -3.11
C PHE A 142 -20.17 -6.31 -2.39
N ALA A 143 -20.86 -5.23 -2.77
CA ALA A 143 -22.10 -4.80 -2.15
C ALA A 143 -23.21 -4.74 -3.20
N GLU A 144 -24.37 -5.33 -2.92
CA GLU A 144 -25.57 -5.23 -3.73
C GLU A 144 -26.71 -4.62 -2.91
N VAL A 145 -27.43 -3.66 -3.50
CA VAL A 145 -28.53 -2.93 -2.86
C VAL A 145 -29.80 -3.13 -3.67
N ALA A 146 -30.88 -3.55 -3.02
CA ALA A 146 -32.20 -3.62 -3.64
C ALA A 146 -32.93 -2.27 -3.49
N ARG A 147 -33.25 -1.61 -4.60
CA ARG A 147 -33.82 -0.25 -4.59
C ARG A 147 -35.34 -0.19 -4.38
N ASP A 148 -36.04 -1.30 -4.59
CA ASP A 148 -37.51 -1.37 -4.43
C ASP A 148 -37.95 -1.05 -2.98
N GLU A 149 -37.10 -1.34 -1.99
CA GLU A 149 -37.36 -1.07 -0.58
C GLU A 149 -36.98 0.38 -0.16
N LEU A 150 -36.03 1.03 -0.85
CA LEU A 150 -35.53 2.40 -0.54
C LEU A 150 -36.52 3.52 -0.90
N LEU A 151 -37.34 3.34 -1.96
CA LEU A 151 -38.29 4.35 -2.43
C LEU A 151 -39.51 4.52 -1.50
N SER A 152 -39.76 3.56 -0.61
CA SER A 152 -40.78 3.69 0.44
C SER A 152 -40.33 4.60 1.61
N TYR A 153 -39.01 4.80 1.77
CA TYR A 153 -38.41 5.63 2.83
C TYR A 153 -37.92 7.02 2.36
N GLY A 154 -38.10 7.36 1.08
CA GLY A 154 -37.86 8.73 0.57
C GLY A 154 -36.39 9.14 0.36
N VAL A 155 -35.44 8.18 0.29
CA VAL A 155 -34.02 8.47 0.06
C VAL A 155 -33.70 8.52 -1.44
N SER A 156 -33.36 9.69 -1.97
CA SER A 156 -32.99 9.89 -3.38
C SER A 156 -31.47 9.96 -3.56
N TRP A 157 -30.88 9.01 -4.28
CA TRP A 157 -29.43 8.98 -4.55
C TRP A 157 -28.93 10.08 -5.52
N ASN A 158 -29.83 10.64 -6.33
CA ASN A 158 -29.49 11.68 -7.32
C ASN A 158 -29.05 13.03 -6.68
N THR A 159 -29.36 13.25 -5.41
CA THR A 159 -28.94 14.45 -4.65
C THR A 159 -27.58 14.27 -3.96
N LEU A 160 -26.99 13.07 -3.97
CA LEU A 160 -25.76 12.73 -3.24
C LEU A 160 -24.47 12.88 -4.07
N ILE A 161 -24.57 12.93 -5.40
CA ILE A 161 -23.42 12.85 -6.33
C ILE A 161 -23.17 14.18 -7.07
N ASN A 162 -23.94 15.22 -6.77
CA ASN A 162 -23.82 16.49 -7.49
C ASN A 162 -22.79 17.41 -6.80
N ASN A 163 -21.79 17.87 -7.57
CA ASN A 163 -20.78 18.87 -7.20
C ASN A 163 -19.70 18.50 -6.17
N GLY A 164 -19.19 17.27 -6.15
CA GLY A 164 -17.89 16.95 -5.51
C GLY A 164 -17.80 17.20 -3.99
N SER A 165 -18.91 17.50 -3.32
CA SER A 165 -19.04 17.59 -1.87
C SER A 165 -20.20 16.71 -1.42
N PHE A 166 -19.94 15.74 -0.54
CA PHE A 166 -20.97 14.87 0.04
C PHE A 166 -21.66 15.58 1.20
N SER A 167 -22.98 15.79 1.12
CA SER A 167 -23.82 16.32 2.21
C SER A 167 -25.03 15.41 2.40
N PHE A 168 -25.31 14.99 3.64
CA PHE A 168 -26.40 14.08 3.98
C PHE A 168 -27.51 14.83 4.74
N GLY A 169 -28.74 14.74 4.24
CA GLY A 169 -29.96 15.21 4.90
C GLY A 169 -31.02 14.12 4.85
N VAL A 170 -31.50 13.67 6.01
CA VAL A 170 -32.63 12.74 6.12
C VAL A 170 -33.91 13.54 5.92
N LEU A 171 -34.69 13.23 4.88
CA LEU A 171 -36.06 13.70 4.72
C LEU A 171 -37.02 12.70 5.37
N THR A 172 -37.19 12.78 6.69
CA THR A 172 -38.40 12.23 7.30
C THR A 172 -39.55 13.21 7.01
N SER A 173 -40.69 12.67 6.60
CA SER A 173 -41.91 13.45 6.36
C SER A 173 -42.19 14.41 7.53
N ASN A 174 -42.32 15.70 7.22
CA ASN A 174 -42.78 16.81 8.08
C ASN A 174 -41.89 17.38 9.19
N ILE A 175 -40.56 17.18 9.20
CA ILE A 175 -39.66 17.94 10.09
C ILE A 175 -38.51 18.54 9.29
N ALA A 176 -38.22 19.83 9.52
CA ALA A 176 -37.22 20.60 8.79
C ALA A 176 -35.85 19.88 8.75
N PRO A 177 -35.14 19.91 7.61
CA PRO A 177 -33.86 19.21 7.47
C PRO A 177 -32.81 19.85 8.39
N SER A 178 -32.36 19.09 9.39
CA SER A 178 -31.21 19.45 10.23
C SER A 178 -29.97 18.76 9.67
N PRO A 179 -28.91 19.49 9.27
CA PRO A 179 -27.70 18.88 8.74
C PRO A 179 -26.98 18.09 9.84
N ILE A 180 -26.77 16.79 9.61
CA ILE A 180 -25.89 15.97 10.44
C ILE A 180 -24.44 16.25 10.00
N GLY A 181 -23.62 16.66 10.96
CA GLY A 181 -22.26 17.14 10.76
C GLY A 181 -21.35 16.13 10.06
N GLY A 182 -20.52 16.64 9.16
CA GLY A 182 -19.58 15.88 8.35
C GLY A 182 -18.45 15.24 9.15
N GLY A 183 -18.23 13.95 8.90
CA GLY A 183 -17.08 13.17 9.32
C GLY A 183 -16.96 11.96 8.40
N THR A 184 -15.74 11.50 8.14
CA THR A 184 -15.38 10.38 7.25
C THR A 184 -15.98 9.03 7.65
N ASP A 185 -16.69 8.95 8.78
CA ASP A 185 -17.37 7.78 9.33
C ASP A 185 -18.79 7.57 8.76
N SER A 186 -19.26 8.48 7.91
CA SER A 186 -20.65 8.49 7.43
C SER A 186 -20.98 7.37 6.44
N ILE A 187 -20.00 6.86 5.69
CA ILE A 187 -20.22 5.78 4.72
C ILE A 187 -20.40 4.46 5.46
N ASP A 188 -19.50 4.08 6.36
CA ASP A 188 -19.61 2.85 7.13
C ASP A 188 -20.83 2.86 8.07
N GLY A 189 -21.20 4.02 8.64
CA GLY A 189 -22.41 4.18 9.45
C GLY A 189 -23.71 4.03 8.65
N LEU A 190 -23.77 4.59 7.43
CA LEU A 190 -24.90 4.38 6.51
C LEU A 190 -24.97 2.92 6.04
N LEU A 191 -23.82 2.32 5.72
CA LEU A 191 -23.71 0.91 5.33
C LEU A 191 -24.26 0.00 6.45
N GLN A 192 -23.88 0.30 7.69
CA GLN A 192 -24.35 -0.43 8.88
C GLN A 192 -25.85 -0.25 9.13
N ALA A 193 -26.40 0.96 8.92
CA ALA A 193 -27.83 1.22 9.04
C ALA A 193 -28.65 0.55 7.91
N LEU A 194 -28.14 0.51 6.68
CA LEU A 194 -28.78 -0.20 5.57
C LEU A 194 -28.71 -1.72 5.75
N GLN A 195 -27.60 -2.23 6.32
CA GLN A 195 -27.43 -3.63 6.67
C GLN A 195 -28.41 -4.07 7.78
N GLN A 196 -28.65 -3.22 8.79
CA GLN A 196 -29.64 -3.49 9.84
C GLN A 196 -31.09 -3.56 9.32
N ASN A 197 -31.39 -2.86 8.22
CA ASN A 197 -32.71 -2.84 7.60
C ASN A 197 -32.85 -3.83 6.43
N ASN A 198 -31.89 -4.75 6.24
CA ASN A 198 -31.88 -5.76 5.16
C ASN A 198 -31.82 -5.21 3.71
N LEU A 199 -31.55 -3.91 3.54
CA LEU A 199 -31.53 -3.21 2.24
C LEU A 199 -30.21 -3.39 1.47
N LEU A 200 -29.16 -3.74 2.19
CA LEU A 200 -27.81 -3.93 1.68
C LEU A 200 -27.36 -5.36 1.94
N GLN A 201 -26.95 -6.03 0.87
CA GLN A 201 -26.38 -7.37 0.92
C GLN A 201 -24.89 -7.30 0.57
N ILE A 202 -24.03 -7.64 1.53
CA ILE A 202 -22.61 -7.85 1.27
C ILE A 202 -22.45 -9.25 0.69
N LEU A 203 -21.97 -9.33 -0.55
CA LEU A 203 -21.79 -10.59 -1.26
C LEU A 203 -20.48 -11.28 -0.85
N ALA A 204 -19.41 -10.49 -0.70
CA ALA A 204 -18.08 -10.99 -0.33
C ALA A 204 -17.15 -9.85 0.13
N GLU A 205 -16.22 -10.18 1.04
CA GLU A 205 -15.15 -9.28 1.50
C GLU A 205 -13.77 -9.97 1.52
N PRO A 206 -13.11 -10.20 0.36
CA PRO A 206 -11.78 -10.77 0.37
C PRO A 206 -10.76 -9.78 0.94
N ASN A 207 -9.80 -10.32 1.67
CA ASN A 207 -8.64 -9.58 2.18
C ASN A 207 -7.35 -10.32 1.86
N ILE A 208 -6.28 -9.59 1.55
CA ILE A 208 -4.97 -10.16 1.27
C ILE A 208 -3.89 -9.16 1.65
N THR A 209 -2.74 -9.64 2.14
CA THR A 209 -1.57 -8.81 2.41
C THR A 209 -0.44 -9.25 1.51
N THR A 210 0.25 -8.28 0.90
CA THR A 210 1.41 -8.54 0.05
C THR A 210 2.47 -7.47 0.22
N VAL A 211 3.67 -7.73 -0.26
CA VAL A 211 4.75 -6.75 -0.33
C VAL A 211 4.51 -5.79 -1.50
N SER A 212 4.89 -4.53 -1.33
CA SER A 212 4.87 -3.55 -2.43
C SER A 212 5.61 -4.06 -3.67
N GLY A 213 4.97 -3.99 -4.83
CA GLY A 213 5.47 -4.47 -6.12
C GLY A 213 5.27 -5.97 -6.38
N GLN A 214 4.76 -6.74 -5.41
CA GLN A 214 4.59 -8.19 -5.53
C GLN A 214 3.12 -8.57 -5.78
N THR A 215 2.90 -9.38 -6.80
CA THR A 215 1.59 -9.94 -7.12
C THR A 215 1.18 -10.95 -6.06
N ALA A 216 -0.04 -10.81 -5.55
CA ALA A 216 -0.63 -11.77 -4.64
C ALA A 216 -2.02 -12.19 -5.10
N SER A 217 -2.35 -13.45 -4.84
CA SER A 217 -3.63 -14.05 -5.17
C SER A 217 -4.30 -14.67 -3.95
N PHE A 218 -5.61 -14.49 -3.86
CA PHE A 218 -6.48 -15.13 -2.89
C PHE A 218 -7.61 -15.81 -3.64
N LEU A 219 -7.96 -17.03 -3.24
CA LEU A 219 -9.11 -17.76 -3.75
C LEU A 219 -9.76 -18.53 -2.60
N ALA A 220 -11.05 -18.33 -2.42
CA ALA A 220 -11.89 -19.05 -1.47
C ALA A 220 -13.17 -19.48 -2.19
N GLY A 221 -13.31 -20.78 -2.41
CA GLY A 221 -14.35 -21.28 -3.30
C GLY A 221 -14.31 -22.79 -3.49
N GLY A 222 -14.96 -23.25 -4.55
CA GLY A 222 -14.98 -24.64 -4.97
C GLY A 222 -14.87 -24.79 -6.48
N GLU A 223 -14.96 -26.02 -6.97
CA GLU A 223 -14.95 -26.34 -8.39
C GLU A 223 -16.25 -27.05 -8.77
N ILE A 224 -16.82 -26.67 -9.91
CA ILE A 224 -18.02 -27.28 -10.45
C ILE A 224 -17.68 -28.06 -11.73
N PRO A 225 -18.06 -29.35 -11.82
CA PRO A 225 -17.85 -30.13 -13.03
C PRO A 225 -18.88 -29.74 -14.09
N ILE A 226 -18.41 -29.29 -15.25
CA ILE A 226 -19.23 -28.94 -16.41
C ILE A 226 -19.02 -30.03 -17.47
N PRO A 227 -20.08 -30.71 -17.94
CA PRO A 227 -19.96 -31.68 -19.00
C PRO A 227 -19.68 -30.98 -20.33
N VAL A 228 -18.61 -31.38 -21.01
CA VAL A 228 -18.21 -30.85 -22.32
C VAL A 228 -18.18 -31.97 -23.36
N PRO A 229 -18.83 -31.82 -24.52
CA PRO A 229 -18.80 -32.85 -25.56
C PRO A 229 -17.40 -32.94 -26.17
N VAL A 230 -16.73 -34.08 -26.04
CA VAL A 230 -15.42 -34.34 -26.66
C VAL A 230 -15.61 -34.82 -28.09
N ASN A 231 -16.63 -35.65 -28.32
CA ASN A 231 -17.14 -36.04 -29.64
C ASN A 231 -18.62 -36.45 -29.52
N SER A 232 -19.23 -36.95 -30.60
CA SER A 232 -20.66 -37.33 -30.62
C SER A 232 -21.07 -38.43 -29.63
N GLU A 233 -20.13 -39.20 -29.09
CA GLU A 233 -20.38 -40.37 -28.22
C GLU A 233 -19.72 -40.25 -26.84
N LEU A 234 -18.79 -39.30 -26.65
CA LEU A 234 -18.00 -39.12 -25.43
C LEU A 234 -18.21 -37.73 -24.83
N VAL A 235 -18.63 -37.70 -23.56
CA VAL A 235 -18.75 -36.49 -22.75
C VAL A 235 -17.59 -36.44 -21.76
N GLY A 236 -16.77 -35.39 -21.85
CA GLY A 236 -15.73 -35.06 -20.89
C GLY A 236 -16.24 -34.19 -19.74
N ILE A 237 -15.43 -34.01 -18.71
CA ILE A 237 -15.75 -33.15 -17.56
C ILE A 237 -14.67 -32.06 -17.48
N GLU A 238 -15.08 -30.79 -17.52
CA GLU A 238 -14.23 -29.63 -17.28
C GLU A 238 -14.56 -29.02 -15.91
N TYR A 239 -13.56 -28.86 -15.05
CA TYR A 239 -13.76 -28.24 -13.73
C TYR A 239 -13.62 -26.73 -13.83
N LYS A 240 -14.67 -26.00 -13.44
CA LYS A 240 -14.67 -24.54 -13.39
C LYS A 240 -14.72 -24.05 -11.95
N GLN A 241 -13.78 -23.19 -11.57
CA GLN A 241 -13.73 -22.59 -10.23
C GLN A 241 -14.88 -21.59 -10.03
N PHE A 242 -15.42 -21.55 -8.82
CA PHE A 242 -16.36 -20.53 -8.38
C PHE A 242 -16.09 -20.15 -6.92
N GLY A 243 -16.54 -18.98 -6.48
CA GLY A 243 -16.32 -18.44 -5.14
C GLY A 243 -15.77 -17.02 -5.21
N VAL A 244 -14.95 -16.64 -4.24
CA VAL A 244 -14.35 -15.31 -4.15
C VAL A 244 -12.87 -15.41 -4.51
N SER A 245 -12.41 -14.60 -5.46
CA SER A 245 -11.00 -14.48 -5.78
C SER A 245 -10.56 -13.01 -5.89
N LEU A 246 -9.29 -12.78 -5.57
CA LEU A 246 -8.65 -11.47 -5.66
C LEU A 246 -7.22 -11.69 -6.14
N LEU A 247 -6.90 -11.19 -7.33
CA LEU A 247 -5.53 -11.03 -7.80
C LEU A 247 -5.18 -9.55 -7.77
N SER A 248 -4.06 -9.20 -7.15
CA SER A 248 -3.61 -7.81 -7.14
C SER A 248 -2.10 -7.66 -7.05
N THR A 249 -1.60 -6.59 -7.68
CA THR A 249 -0.20 -6.16 -7.63
C THR A 249 -0.16 -4.70 -7.14
N PRO A 250 -0.08 -4.47 -5.82
CA PRO A 250 -0.01 -3.12 -5.27
C PRO A 250 1.43 -2.61 -5.21
N THR A 251 1.63 -1.34 -5.52
CA THR A 251 2.92 -0.65 -5.50
C THR A 251 2.78 0.68 -4.76
N LEU A 252 3.58 0.88 -3.73
CA LEU A 252 3.70 2.16 -3.04
C LEU A 252 4.46 3.15 -3.93
N LEU A 253 3.84 4.29 -4.20
CA LEU A 253 4.44 5.39 -4.95
C LEU A 253 5.14 6.39 -4.01
N PRO A 254 6.13 7.17 -4.51
CA PRO A 254 6.86 8.15 -3.69
C PRO A 254 5.98 9.25 -3.08
N ASN A 255 4.80 9.51 -3.66
CA ASN A 255 3.83 10.48 -3.15
C ASN A 255 2.97 9.92 -1.99
N GLY A 256 3.27 8.72 -1.48
CA GLY A 256 2.53 8.06 -0.41
C GLY A 256 1.21 7.44 -0.84
N ARG A 257 0.91 7.41 -2.15
CA ARG A 257 -0.26 6.72 -2.71
C ARG A 257 0.09 5.29 -3.12
N ILE A 258 -0.93 4.46 -3.27
CA ILE A 258 -0.79 3.06 -3.62
C ILE A 258 -1.45 2.85 -4.97
N SER A 259 -0.65 2.54 -6.00
CA SER A 259 -1.13 2.13 -7.31
C SER A 259 -1.32 0.62 -7.32
N MET A 260 -2.46 0.12 -7.79
CA MET A 260 -2.77 -1.30 -7.74
C MET A 260 -3.44 -1.74 -9.03
N GLU A 261 -2.90 -2.75 -9.69
CA GLU A 261 -3.66 -3.56 -10.63
C GLU A 261 -4.50 -4.56 -9.82
N VAL A 262 -5.82 -4.58 -10.06
CA VAL A 262 -6.78 -5.32 -9.24
C VAL A 262 -7.76 -6.08 -10.12
N ARG A 263 -7.89 -7.38 -9.83
CA ARG A 263 -8.82 -8.29 -10.50
C ARG A 263 -9.65 -9.07 -9.47
N PRO A 264 -10.59 -8.41 -8.78
CA PRO A 264 -11.50 -9.10 -7.89
C PRO A 264 -12.63 -9.78 -8.66
N GLU A 265 -13.00 -10.98 -8.24
CA GLU A 265 -14.13 -11.73 -8.77
C GLU A 265 -14.91 -12.38 -7.62
N VAL A 266 -16.24 -12.31 -7.68
CA VAL A 266 -17.14 -13.14 -6.88
C VAL A 266 -18.07 -13.88 -7.82
N SER A 267 -18.15 -15.20 -7.62
CA SER A 267 -19.02 -16.08 -8.38
C SER A 267 -19.81 -17.00 -7.47
N SER A 268 -21.05 -17.23 -7.86
CA SER A 268 -21.99 -18.11 -7.16
C SER A 268 -22.72 -19.00 -8.16
N ILE A 269 -23.11 -20.19 -7.72
CA ILE A 269 -23.96 -21.09 -8.50
C ILE A 269 -25.36 -20.47 -8.55
N ALA A 270 -25.89 -20.26 -9.74
CA ALA A 270 -27.27 -19.79 -9.90
C ALA A 270 -28.25 -20.95 -9.70
N SER A 271 -29.48 -20.63 -9.30
CA SER A 271 -30.59 -21.59 -9.20
C SER A 271 -30.99 -22.17 -10.55
N ASP A 272 -30.71 -21.45 -11.63
CA ASP A 272 -31.10 -21.83 -12.98
C ASP A 272 -30.06 -22.79 -13.58
N SER A 273 -30.53 -23.89 -14.16
CA SER A 273 -29.72 -24.84 -14.92
C SER A 273 -30.25 -24.98 -16.34
N VAL A 274 -29.33 -25.23 -17.27
CA VAL A 274 -29.67 -25.48 -18.67
C VAL A 274 -29.54 -26.97 -18.92
N ARG A 275 -30.60 -27.59 -19.43
CA ARG A 275 -30.62 -29.02 -19.73
C ARG A 275 -30.10 -29.28 -21.14
N ILE A 276 -28.96 -29.94 -21.28
CA ILE A 276 -28.32 -30.27 -22.56
C ILE A 276 -28.07 -31.78 -22.60
N GLY A 277 -28.63 -32.49 -23.59
CA GLY A 277 -28.40 -33.93 -23.76
C GLY A 277 -28.84 -34.79 -22.57
N GLY A 278 -29.77 -34.31 -21.74
CA GLY A 278 -30.23 -35.01 -20.53
C GLY A 278 -29.43 -34.68 -19.26
N TYR A 279 -28.36 -33.89 -19.35
CA TYR A 279 -27.59 -33.37 -18.22
C TYR A 279 -28.08 -31.99 -17.82
N ASP A 280 -28.20 -31.74 -16.52
CA ASP A 280 -28.50 -30.41 -15.98
C ASP A 280 -27.18 -29.66 -15.74
N VAL A 281 -26.90 -28.67 -16.58
CA VAL A 281 -25.69 -27.85 -16.48
C VAL A 281 -25.99 -26.61 -15.64
N PRO A 282 -25.37 -26.45 -14.46
CA PRO A 282 -25.60 -25.29 -13.60
C PRO A 282 -25.04 -24.03 -14.24
N SER A 283 -25.77 -22.91 -14.10
CA SER A 283 -25.26 -21.60 -14.50
C SER A 283 -24.48 -20.94 -13.34
N LEU A 284 -23.53 -20.08 -13.70
CA LEU A 284 -22.75 -19.29 -12.74
C LEU A 284 -23.12 -17.82 -12.88
N GLN A 285 -23.40 -17.16 -11.77
CA GLN A 285 -23.44 -15.70 -11.69
C GLN A 285 -22.04 -15.22 -11.33
N VAL A 286 -21.45 -14.34 -12.14
CA VAL A 286 -20.08 -13.85 -11.95
C VAL A 286 -20.10 -12.32 -11.94
N ARG A 287 -19.48 -11.73 -10.92
CA ARG A 287 -19.27 -10.30 -10.78
C ARG A 287 -17.77 -10.07 -10.66
N ARG A 288 -17.18 -9.38 -11.63
CA ARG A 288 -15.73 -9.15 -11.68
C ARG A 288 -15.39 -7.77 -12.23
N ALA A 289 -14.24 -7.27 -11.84
CA ALA A 289 -13.64 -6.07 -12.40
C ALA A 289 -12.17 -6.34 -12.71
N ASP A 290 -11.61 -5.68 -13.72
CA ASP A 290 -10.19 -5.70 -14.05
C ASP A 290 -9.78 -4.26 -14.33
N THR A 291 -8.98 -3.67 -13.44
CA THR A 291 -8.64 -2.25 -13.50
C THR A 291 -7.35 -1.93 -12.76
N VAL A 292 -6.84 -0.72 -12.99
CA VAL A 292 -5.72 -0.15 -12.26
C VAL A 292 -6.20 1.12 -11.56
N VAL A 293 -5.94 1.22 -10.25
CA VAL A 293 -6.39 2.35 -9.43
C VAL A 293 -5.27 2.87 -8.54
N GLU A 294 -5.28 4.18 -8.30
CA GLU A 294 -4.36 4.84 -7.37
C GLU A 294 -5.14 5.44 -6.19
N VAL A 295 -4.86 4.94 -4.99
CA VAL A 295 -5.64 5.26 -3.79
C VAL A 295 -4.70 5.50 -2.61
N GLY A 296 -5.05 6.41 -1.70
CA GLY A 296 -4.29 6.59 -0.46
C GLY A 296 -4.49 5.44 0.52
N SER A 297 -3.53 5.24 1.44
CA SER A 297 -3.70 4.28 2.54
C SER A 297 -4.92 4.63 3.39
N GLY A 298 -5.77 3.63 3.67
CA GLY A 298 -7.03 3.75 4.41
C GLY A 298 -8.19 4.36 3.62
N GLN A 299 -7.98 4.84 2.39
CA GLN A 299 -9.04 5.44 1.58
C GLN A 299 -9.79 4.38 0.80
N THR A 300 -11.13 4.45 0.83
CA THR A 300 -12.00 3.58 0.03
C THR A 300 -12.28 4.21 -1.33
N PHE A 301 -12.18 3.41 -2.39
CA PHE A 301 -12.51 3.83 -3.75
C PHE A 301 -13.44 2.82 -4.43
N ALA A 302 -14.43 3.30 -5.18
CA ALA A 302 -15.32 2.45 -5.97
C ALA A 302 -14.69 2.18 -7.34
N ILE A 303 -14.43 0.90 -7.63
CA ILE A 303 -13.74 0.49 -8.87
C ILE A 303 -14.71 0.04 -9.96
N ALA A 304 -15.94 -0.33 -9.58
CA ALA A 304 -17.00 -0.70 -10.51
C ALA A 304 -18.38 -0.47 -9.89
N GLY A 305 -19.37 -0.23 -10.74
CA GLY A 305 -20.78 -0.15 -10.38
C GLY A 305 -21.66 -0.66 -11.51
N LEU A 306 -22.78 -1.30 -11.17
CA LEU A 306 -23.77 -1.77 -12.13
C LEU A 306 -25.18 -1.50 -11.59
N PHE A 307 -25.99 -0.82 -12.39
CA PHE A 307 -27.41 -0.62 -12.15
C PHE A 307 -28.22 -1.59 -13.01
N GLN A 308 -29.08 -2.40 -12.39
CA GLN A 308 -29.93 -3.38 -13.06
C GLN A 308 -31.40 -3.13 -12.71
N ARG A 309 -32.27 -3.17 -13.73
CA ARG A 309 -33.72 -3.04 -13.57
C ARG A 309 -34.44 -4.11 -14.36
N GLN A 310 -35.27 -4.89 -13.68
CA GLN A 310 -36.14 -5.91 -14.26
C GLN A 310 -37.60 -5.54 -13.99
N ALA A 311 -38.40 -5.40 -15.05
CA ALA A 311 -39.83 -5.15 -14.94
C ALA A 311 -40.61 -6.29 -15.60
N SER A 312 -41.52 -6.91 -14.87
CA SER A 312 -42.44 -7.94 -15.34
C SER A 312 -43.88 -7.42 -15.24
N ASN A 313 -44.66 -7.63 -16.29
CA ASN A 313 -46.08 -7.25 -16.33
C ASN A 313 -46.89 -8.49 -16.71
N GLN A 314 -47.47 -9.15 -15.72
CA GLN A 314 -48.30 -10.33 -15.90
C GLN A 314 -49.78 -9.91 -15.91
N ILE A 315 -50.46 -10.18 -17.01
CA ILE A 315 -51.89 -9.91 -17.16
C ILE A 315 -52.61 -11.26 -17.17
N GLU A 316 -53.37 -11.53 -16.12
CA GLU A 316 -54.28 -12.67 -16.05
C GLU A 316 -55.67 -12.19 -16.45
N ARG A 317 -56.31 -12.86 -17.41
CA ARG A 317 -57.67 -12.52 -17.86
C ARG A 317 -58.51 -13.77 -18.01
N ILE A 318 -59.80 -13.65 -17.72
CA ILE A 318 -60.77 -14.70 -18.04
C ILE A 318 -61.04 -14.65 -19.56
N PRO A 319 -60.88 -15.77 -20.29
CA PRO A 319 -61.17 -15.80 -21.73
C PRO A 319 -62.63 -15.40 -22.02
N LEU A 320 -62.89 -14.79 -23.19
CA LEU A 320 -64.15 -14.11 -23.59
C LEU A 320 -64.50 -12.84 -22.79
N LEU A 321 -64.56 -12.90 -21.45
CA LEU A 321 -65.01 -11.77 -20.62
C LEU A 321 -63.96 -10.65 -20.49
N GLY A 322 -62.67 -11.01 -20.52
CA GLY A 322 -61.57 -10.04 -20.43
C GLY A 322 -61.35 -9.19 -21.69
N ASP A 323 -61.99 -9.55 -22.81
CA ASP A 323 -61.82 -8.91 -24.11
C ASP A 323 -62.97 -7.94 -24.46
N ILE A 324 -64.03 -7.89 -23.63
CA ILE A 324 -65.17 -7.02 -23.85
C ILE A 324 -64.73 -5.54 -23.72
N PRO A 325 -64.96 -4.69 -24.72
CA PRO A 325 -64.68 -3.26 -24.60
C PRO A 325 -65.49 -2.66 -23.44
N ILE A 326 -64.88 -1.71 -22.71
CA ILE A 326 -65.45 -1.05 -21.51
C ILE A 326 -65.54 -1.97 -20.27
N LEU A 327 -66.10 -3.17 -20.39
CA LEU A 327 -66.37 -4.08 -19.26
C LEU A 327 -65.23 -5.05 -18.91
N GLY A 328 -64.33 -5.36 -19.85
CA GLY A 328 -63.25 -6.34 -19.67
C GLY A 328 -62.22 -5.97 -18.61
N ASN A 329 -62.19 -4.71 -18.15
CA ASN A 329 -61.30 -4.29 -17.06
C ASN A 329 -61.68 -4.90 -15.70
N LEU A 330 -62.93 -5.32 -15.51
CA LEU A 330 -63.39 -6.00 -14.28
C LEU A 330 -63.01 -7.48 -14.25
N PHE A 331 -62.64 -8.05 -15.40
CA PHE A 331 -62.33 -9.48 -15.59
C PHE A 331 -60.86 -9.74 -15.96
N ARG A 332 -59.99 -8.74 -15.73
CA ARG A 332 -58.53 -8.84 -15.89
C ARG A 332 -57.83 -8.42 -14.59
N SER A 333 -56.89 -9.22 -14.14
CA SER A 333 -55.95 -8.90 -13.07
C SER A 333 -54.61 -8.54 -13.70
N ARG A 334 -53.98 -7.46 -13.23
CA ARG A 334 -52.64 -7.05 -13.65
C ARG A 334 -51.73 -7.12 -12.44
N ARG A 335 -50.70 -7.96 -12.52
CA ARG A 335 -49.61 -7.97 -11.55
C ARG A 335 -48.39 -7.34 -12.21
N PHE A 336 -48.02 -6.16 -11.73
CA PHE A 336 -46.79 -5.48 -12.10
C PHE A 336 -45.74 -5.75 -11.03
N GLN A 337 -44.57 -6.26 -11.43
CA GLN A 337 -43.42 -6.49 -10.55
C GLN A 337 -42.21 -5.75 -11.11
N ARG A 338 -41.51 -5.00 -10.28
CA ARG A 338 -40.30 -4.25 -10.66
C ARG A 338 -39.20 -4.54 -9.64
N ASN A 339 -38.10 -5.13 -10.08
CA ASN A 339 -36.92 -5.36 -9.26
C ASN A 339 -35.81 -4.43 -9.75
N GLU A 340 -35.22 -3.65 -8.86
CA GLU A 340 -34.08 -2.77 -9.15
C GLU A 340 -32.93 -3.13 -8.20
N THR A 341 -31.76 -3.45 -8.75
CA THR A 341 -30.55 -3.78 -7.98
C THR A 341 -29.36 -2.92 -8.40
N GLU A 342 -28.54 -2.53 -7.43
CA GLU A 342 -27.31 -1.76 -7.62
C GLU A 342 -26.14 -2.53 -7.02
N LEU A 343 -25.20 -2.96 -7.87
CA LEU A 343 -23.94 -3.59 -7.46
C LEU A 343 -22.84 -2.53 -7.43
N VAL A 344 -22.03 -2.52 -6.37
CA VAL A 344 -20.82 -1.71 -6.26
C VAL A 344 -19.66 -2.57 -5.78
N ILE A 345 -18.49 -2.39 -6.39
CA ILE A 345 -17.23 -3.01 -5.97
C ILE A 345 -16.32 -1.93 -5.39
N LEU A 346 -15.98 -2.06 -4.12
CA LEU A 346 -15.17 -1.11 -3.36
C LEU A 346 -13.81 -1.73 -3.04
N ILE A 347 -12.75 -0.93 -3.05
CA ILE A 347 -11.41 -1.33 -2.61
C ILE A 347 -10.88 -0.38 -1.54
N THR A 348 -10.11 -0.88 -0.59
CA THR A 348 -9.44 -0.08 0.44
C THR A 348 -8.08 -0.71 0.76
N PRO A 349 -6.97 -0.06 0.36
CA PRO A 349 -5.64 -0.52 0.74
C PRO A 349 -5.23 0.06 2.10
N TYR A 350 -4.38 -0.65 2.83
CA TYR A 350 -3.78 -0.22 4.09
C TYR A 350 -2.29 -0.53 4.05
N LEU A 351 -1.45 0.48 4.30
CA LEU A 351 -0.05 0.24 4.65
C LEU A 351 -0.02 -0.46 6.01
N VAL A 352 0.60 -1.63 6.09
CA VAL A 352 0.70 -2.39 7.34
C VAL A 352 2.16 -2.59 7.72
N ALA A 353 2.48 -2.28 8.98
CA ALA A 353 3.76 -2.61 9.56
C ALA A 353 3.69 -4.04 10.15
N PRO A 354 4.75 -4.86 9.99
CA PRO A 354 4.81 -6.15 10.67
C PRO A 354 4.82 -5.90 12.19
N SER A 355 3.79 -6.41 12.89
CA SER A 355 3.72 -6.26 14.34
C SER A 355 4.71 -7.23 15.01
N SER A 356 5.56 -6.72 15.90
CA SER A 356 6.43 -7.54 16.77
C SER A 356 5.68 -8.22 17.92
N ALA A 357 4.35 -8.18 17.91
CA ALA A 357 3.51 -8.72 18.99
C ALA A 357 3.60 -10.27 18.99
N PRO A 358 3.87 -10.93 20.14
CA PRO A 358 4.02 -12.39 20.23
C PRO A 358 2.76 -13.20 19.88
N THR A 359 1.62 -12.55 19.69
CA THR A 359 0.34 -13.20 19.40
C THR A 359 -0.36 -12.50 18.23
N PRO A 360 -0.50 -13.16 17.07
CA PRO A 360 -1.29 -12.62 15.98
C PRO A 360 -2.76 -12.54 16.41
N ARG A 361 -3.39 -11.37 16.26
CA ARG A 361 -4.81 -11.18 16.57
C ARG A 361 -5.63 -12.06 15.63
N MET A 362 -6.40 -12.99 16.20
CA MET A 362 -7.21 -13.92 15.42
C MET A 362 -8.55 -13.27 15.05
N PRO A 363 -9.22 -13.71 13.96
CA PRO A 363 -10.57 -13.24 13.62
C PRO A 363 -11.57 -13.37 14.78
N LEU A 364 -11.36 -14.32 15.70
CA LEU A 364 -12.20 -14.55 16.88
C LEU A 364 -12.03 -13.46 17.98
N ASP A 365 -10.93 -12.71 17.99
CA ASP A 365 -10.69 -11.65 18.99
C ASP A 365 -11.61 -10.43 18.77
N ARG A 366 -12.01 -10.17 17.51
CA ARG A 366 -12.95 -9.09 17.17
C ARG A 366 -14.36 -9.35 17.71
N ALA A 367 -14.75 -10.63 17.85
CA ALA A 367 -16.10 -10.99 18.27
C ALA A 367 -16.36 -10.75 19.78
N GLN A 368 -15.32 -10.59 20.60
CA GLN A 368 -15.47 -10.34 22.04
C GLN A 368 -15.73 -8.87 22.39
N VAL A 369 -15.28 -7.92 21.55
CA VAL A 369 -15.46 -6.48 21.81
C VAL A 369 -16.92 -6.03 21.63
N SER A 370 -17.74 -6.78 20.88
CA SER A 370 -19.12 -6.39 20.57
C SER A 370 -20.19 -6.94 21.53
N ARG A 371 -19.81 -7.63 22.62
CA ARG A 371 -20.78 -8.38 23.45
C ARG A 371 -21.04 -7.82 24.85
N ASN A 372 -20.52 -6.65 25.21
CA ASN A 372 -20.85 -6.02 26.50
C ASN A 372 -21.37 -4.59 26.33
N PRO A 373 -22.67 -4.41 26.07
CA PRO A 373 -23.35 -3.17 26.36
C PRO A 373 -23.80 -3.18 27.83
N GLN A 374 -23.45 -2.14 28.58
CA GLN A 374 -23.86 -1.82 29.96
C GLN A 374 -23.02 -2.47 31.07
N LEU A 375 -22.10 -1.68 31.65
CA LEU A 375 -22.32 -1.07 32.96
C LEU A 375 -21.27 0.03 33.16
N GLU A 376 -21.78 1.25 33.09
CA GLU A 376 -21.20 2.50 33.54
C GLU A 376 -21.33 2.54 35.08
N ASP A 377 -20.26 2.96 35.78
CA ASP A 377 -20.22 3.63 37.10
C ASP A 377 -18.86 3.32 37.77
N ASP A 378 -17.83 4.15 37.58
CA ASP A 378 -17.65 5.41 38.31
C ASP A 378 -16.30 6.05 37.84
N PRO A 379 -16.15 7.38 37.99
CA PRO A 379 -15.15 8.22 37.34
C PRO A 379 -13.88 8.34 38.19
N PHE A 380 -12.75 8.56 37.52
CA PHE A 380 -11.41 8.71 38.09
C PHE A 380 -10.83 7.43 38.75
N GLY A 381 -10.08 6.66 37.95
CA GLY A 381 -9.25 5.58 38.45
C GLY A 381 -8.06 5.31 37.53
N PHE A 382 -7.01 6.12 37.66
CA PHE A 382 -5.67 5.77 37.19
C PHE A 382 -5.28 4.39 37.71
N TYR A 383 -4.70 3.53 36.86
CA TYR A 383 -3.57 2.72 37.29
C TYR A 383 -2.51 2.64 36.19
N LEU A 384 -1.37 3.26 36.51
CA LEU A 384 -0.05 2.90 36.00
C LEU A 384 0.24 1.44 36.36
N GLN A 385 0.66 0.64 35.39
CA GLN A 385 2.08 0.30 35.21
C GLN A 385 2.34 -0.17 33.77
#